data_AF-A0A661X0P0-F1
#
_entry.id   AF-A0A661X0P0-F1
#
_cell.length_a   1.000
_cell.length_b   1.000
_cell.length_c   1.000
_cell.angle_alpha   90.00
_cell.angle_beta   90.00
_cell.angle_gamma   90.00
#
_symmetry.space_group_name_H-M   'P 1'
#
loop_
_entity.id
_entity.type
_entity.pdbx_description
1 polymer ?
#
loop_
_entity_poly.entity_id
_entity_poly.type
_entity_poly.pdbx_seq_one_letter_code
_entity_poly.pdbx_strand_id
1 'polypeptide(L)'
;MAKLIFNYPFMRREYDLEKFDKNEIYVGRIEKNDITIPDYKLFKKLPVADQRFYAKDLIKVSRVHAKFTKQRNKWFIEDVGTKGVGSNYGTFVNEARLEVFKQYLLQNNDKIKFGPINCAFVEGTEE
;
A
#
# COMPACT_ATOMS: atom_id res chain seq x y z
N MET A 1 11.55 -4.46 -13.09
CA MET A 1 11.46 -4.14 -11.64
C MET A 1 10.06 -3.74 -11.22
N ALA A 2 9.56 -4.25 -10.09
CA ALA A 2 8.20 -4.02 -9.58
C ALA A 2 8.15 -2.89 -8.54
N LYS A 3 7.29 -1.89 -8.75
CA LYS A 3 7.20 -0.67 -7.94
C LYS A 3 5.76 -0.29 -7.63
N LEU A 4 5.57 0.40 -6.50
CA LEU A 4 4.35 1.14 -6.18
C LEU A 4 4.58 2.63 -6.36
N ILE A 5 3.71 3.26 -7.13
CA ILE A 5 3.76 4.70 -7.43
C ILE A 5 2.67 5.41 -6.66
N PHE A 6 3.05 6.28 -5.71
CA PHE A 6 2.12 7.11 -4.94
C PHE A 6 2.20 8.56 -5.41
N ASN A 7 1.05 9.24 -5.42
CA ASN A 7 0.96 10.65 -5.75
C ASN A 7 0.41 11.45 -4.56
N TYR A 8 1.12 11.40 -3.43
CA TYR A 8 0.76 12.10 -2.20
C TYR A 8 1.98 12.81 -1.59
N PRO A 9 1.82 14.00 -1.00
CA PRO A 9 2.93 14.76 -0.39
C PRO A 9 3.49 14.09 0.87
N PHE A 10 2.74 13.16 1.46
CA PHE A 10 3.15 12.38 2.64
C PHE A 10 3.71 10.99 2.31
N MET A 11 3.88 10.67 1.03
CA MET A 11 4.45 9.40 0.55
C MET A 11 5.66 9.69 -0.34
N ARG A 12 6.58 8.73 -0.44
CA ARG A 12 7.56 8.75 -1.53
C ARG A 12 6.85 8.48 -2.84
N ARG A 13 7.36 9.05 -3.92
CA ARG A 13 6.79 8.83 -5.26
C ARG A 13 6.84 7.36 -5.66
N GLU A 14 7.94 6.67 -5.35
CA GLU A 14 8.16 5.27 -5.75
C GLU A 14 8.61 4.42 -4.55
N TYR A 15 8.03 3.24 -4.41
CA TYR A 15 8.48 2.17 -3.51
C TYR A 15 8.79 0.94 -4.34
N ASP A 16 10.07 0.60 -4.42
CA ASP A 16 10.55 -0.58 -5.13
C ASP A 16 10.36 -1.81 -4.24
N LEU A 17 9.48 -2.73 -4.66
CA LEU A 17 9.14 -3.92 -3.88
C LEU A 17 10.31 -4.92 -3.83
N GLU A 18 11.19 -4.91 -4.84
CA GLU A 18 12.31 -5.84 -4.91
C GLU A 18 13.45 -5.43 -3.98
N LYS A 19 13.56 -4.13 -3.66
CA LYS A 19 14.57 -3.61 -2.73
C LYS A 19 14.34 -3.98 -1.26
N PHE A 20 13.17 -4.51 -0.90
CA PHE A 20 12.91 -4.94 0.47
C PHE A 20 13.56 -6.28 0.81
N ASP A 21 14.08 -7.02 -0.18
CA ASP A 21 14.71 -8.35 -0.02
C ASP A 21 13.85 -9.33 0.80
N LYS A 22 12.53 -9.24 0.62
CA LYS A 22 11.53 -10.04 1.32
C LYS A 22 10.48 -10.52 0.34
N ASN A 23 9.96 -11.72 0.60
CA ASN A 23 8.83 -12.26 -0.14
C ASN A 23 7.49 -11.70 0.36
N GLU A 24 7.43 -11.19 1.59
CA GLU A 24 6.23 -10.63 2.18
C GLU A 24 6.49 -9.20 2.63
N ILE A 25 5.68 -8.26 2.14
CA ILE A 25 5.79 -6.83 2.41
C ILE A 25 4.45 -6.37 2.96
N TYR A 26 4.46 -5.87 4.20
CA TYR A 26 3.25 -5.37 4.84
C TYR A 26 3.08 -3.87 4.59
N VAL A 27 1.84 -3.45 4.36
CA VAL A 27 1.47 -2.04 4.20
C VAL A 27 0.36 -1.63 5.17
N GLY A 28 0.46 -0.41 5.69
CA GLY A 28 -0.55 0.17 6.58
C GLY A 28 0.02 1.26 7.47
N ARG A 29 -0.72 1.64 8.50
CA ARG A 29 -0.37 2.80 9.34
C ARG A 29 0.64 2.52 10.45
N ILE A 30 0.87 1.28 10.89
CA ILE A 30 1.81 1.02 11.99
C ILE A 30 3.27 1.10 11.51
N GLU A 31 4.17 1.66 12.32
CA GLU A 31 5.60 1.80 12.00
C GLU A 31 6.34 0.47 11.83
N LYS A 32 5.74 -0.64 12.26
CA LYS A 32 6.28 -2.00 12.08
C LYS A 32 6.15 -2.50 10.63
N ASN A 33 5.29 -1.89 9.81
CA ASN A 33 5.13 -2.30 8.42
C ASN A 33 6.35 -1.89 7.58
N ASP A 34 6.61 -2.67 6.53
CA ASP A 34 7.66 -2.37 5.54
C ASP A 34 7.34 -1.07 4.78
N ILE A 35 6.07 -0.90 4.39
CA ILE A 35 5.56 0.34 3.79
C ILE A 35 4.56 0.99 4.75
N THR A 36 4.89 2.20 5.21
CA THR A 36 4.02 2.97 6.09
C THR A 36 3.19 3.96 5.29
N ILE A 37 1.88 4.01 5.57
CA ILE A 37 0.97 5.02 5.04
C ILE A 37 0.40 5.78 6.24
N PRO A 38 0.83 7.04 6.48
CA PRO A 38 1.77 7.82 5.68
C PRO A 38 3.23 7.40 5.89
N ASP A 39 4.16 7.84 5.02
CA ASP A 39 5.60 7.80 5.33
C ASP A 39 5.87 8.81 6.44
N TYR A 40 6.05 8.32 7.68
CA TYR A 40 6.22 9.16 8.85
C TYR A 40 7.41 10.13 8.76
N LYS A 41 8.43 9.82 7.97
CA LYS A 41 9.58 10.72 7.78
C LYS A 41 9.23 11.94 6.92
N LEU A 42 8.35 11.75 5.93
CA LEU A 42 7.84 12.84 5.09
C LEU A 42 6.70 13.57 5.78
N PHE A 43 5.77 12.83 6.39
CA PHE A 43 4.61 13.40 7.06
C PHE A 43 4.98 14.36 8.19
N LYS A 44 6.01 14.06 8.99
CA LYS A 44 6.51 14.95 10.05
C LYS A 44 7.09 16.27 9.53
N LYS A 45 7.51 16.33 8.25
CA LYS A 45 8.05 17.52 7.61
C LYS A 45 6.97 18.42 7.01
N LEU A 46 5.74 17.93 6.87
CA LEU A 46 4.64 18.70 6.32
C LEU A 46 4.16 19.77 7.32
N PRO A 47 3.61 20.89 6.84
CA PRO A 47 2.92 21.86 7.69
C PRO A 47 1.85 21.20 8.56
N VAL A 48 1.65 21.70 9.78
CA VAL A 48 0.65 21.16 10.73
C VAL A 48 -0.77 21.20 10.15
N ALA A 49 -1.08 22.20 9.33
CA ALA A 49 -2.36 22.30 8.62
C ALA A 49 -2.58 21.11 7.67
N ASP A 50 -1.57 20.76 6.86
CA ASP A 50 -1.63 19.63 5.93
C ASP A 50 -1.68 18.30 6.66
N GLN A 51 -0.91 18.16 7.75
CA GLN A 51 -0.98 16.96 8.60
C GLN A 51 -2.40 16.72 9.12
N ARG A 52 -3.07 17.78 9.60
CA ARG A 52 -4.47 17.70 10.08
C ARG A 52 -5.44 17.42 8.94
N PHE A 53 -5.21 17.99 7.76
CA PHE A 53 -6.01 17.75 6.57
C PHE A 53 -6.01 16.26 6.19
N TYR A 54 -4.81 15.67 6.06
CA TYR A 54 -4.66 14.26 5.68
C TYR A 54 -4.98 13.27 6.80
N ALA A 55 -4.90 13.66 8.07
CA ALA A 55 -5.16 12.77 9.20
C ALA A 55 -6.52 12.05 9.12
N LYS A 56 -7.55 12.73 8.60
CA LYS A 56 -8.91 12.16 8.42
C LYS A 56 -8.97 11.03 7.40
N ASP A 57 -8.08 11.03 6.43
CA ASP A 57 -7.99 9.98 5.42
C ASP A 57 -7.02 8.88 5.86
N LEU A 58 -5.93 9.24 6.52
CA LEU A 58 -4.95 8.27 7.03
C LEU A 58 -5.53 7.36 8.11
N ILE A 59 -6.47 7.82 8.94
CA ILE A 59 -7.19 6.96 9.90
C ILE A 59 -8.00 5.84 9.22
N LYS A 60 -8.42 6.04 7.97
CA LYS A 60 -9.13 5.00 7.19
C LYS A 60 -8.19 3.92 6.66
N VAL A 61 -6.87 4.13 6.78
CA VAL A 61 -5.87 3.08 6.55
C VAL A 61 -5.65 2.32 7.86
N SER A 62 -6.01 1.03 7.88
CA SER A 62 -5.74 0.14 9.01
C SER A 62 -4.25 0.09 9.40
N ARG A 63 -3.99 -0.24 10.67
CA ARG A 63 -2.62 -0.34 11.22
C ARG A 63 -1.78 -1.34 10.43
N VAL A 64 -2.29 -2.55 10.28
CA VAL A 64 -1.90 -3.49 9.21
C VAL A 64 -3.09 -3.52 8.25
N HIS A 65 -2.87 -3.19 6.98
CA HIS A 65 -3.92 -3.00 5.99
C HIS A 65 -3.92 -4.13 4.97
N ALA A 66 -2.87 -4.19 4.16
CA ALA A 66 -2.70 -5.20 3.12
C ALA A 66 -1.31 -5.82 3.21
N LYS A 67 -1.13 -6.92 2.51
CA LYS A 67 0.17 -7.59 2.36
C LYS A 67 0.43 -7.84 0.88
N PHE A 68 1.65 -7.57 0.45
CA PHE A 68 2.16 -7.98 -0.84
C PHE A 68 2.98 -9.25 -0.67
N THR A 69 2.78 -10.23 -1.56
CA THR A 69 3.52 -11.49 -1.54
C THR A 69 4.16 -11.74 -2.91
N LYS A 70 5.48 -11.95 -2.95
CA LYS A 70 6.19 -12.41 -4.16
C LYS A 70 6.16 -13.94 -4.20
N GLN A 71 5.53 -14.51 -5.23
CA GLN A 71 5.53 -15.96 -5.49
C GLN A 71 5.89 -16.23 -6.94
N ARG A 72 6.89 -17.10 -7.18
CA ARG A 72 7.32 -17.49 -8.55
C ARG A 72 7.56 -16.28 -9.46
N ASN A 73 8.21 -15.25 -8.92
CA ASN A 73 8.49 -13.97 -9.59
C ASN A 73 7.26 -13.12 -9.97
N LYS A 74 6.10 -13.40 -9.37
CA LYS A 74 4.88 -12.61 -9.53
C LYS A 74 4.49 -11.97 -8.21
N TRP A 75 3.93 -10.77 -8.27
CA TRP A 75 3.46 -10.05 -7.10
C TRP A 75 1.95 -10.25 -6.90
N PHE A 76 1.59 -10.59 -5.67
CA PHE A 76 0.21 -10.72 -5.24
C PHE A 76 -0.07 -9.70 -4.15
N ILE A 77 -1.33 -9.28 -4.05
CA ILE A 77 -1.82 -8.45 -2.96
C ILE A 77 -3.00 -9.14 -2.28
N GLU A 78 -3.10 -9.00 -0.96
CA GLU A 78 -4.22 -9.49 -0.16
C GLU A 78 -4.61 -8.47 0.92
N ASP A 79 -5.91 -8.36 1.17
CA ASP A 79 -6.46 -7.56 2.28
C ASP A 79 -6.42 -8.39 3.57
N VAL A 80 -5.56 -8.03 4.52
CA VAL A 80 -5.34 -8.78 5.76
C VAL A 80 -6.05 -8.13 6.95
N GLY A 81 -6.01 -6.80 7.02
CA GLY A 81 -6.42 -6.05 8.20
C GLY A 81 -5.61 -6.35 9.46
N THR A 82 -5.99 -5.69 10.56
CA THR A 82 -5.27 -5.82 11.84
C THR A 82 -5.82 -6.94 12.74
N LYS A 83 -7.07 -7.35 12.53
CA LYS A 83 -7.77 -8.36 13.35
C LYS A 83 -8.05 -9.66 12.57
N GLY A 84 -7.45 -9.81 11.39
CA GLY A 84 -7.71 -10.93 10.50
C GLY A 84 -9.16 -11.00 9.98
N VAL A 85 -9.80 -9.85 9.82
CA VAL A 85 -11.13 -9.71 9.22
C VAL A 85 -11.10 -8.70 8.06
N GLY A 86 -9.90 -8.45 7.51
CA GLY A 86 -9.67 -7.43 6.50
C GLY A 86 -9.54 -6.03 7.10
N SER A 87 -9.09 -5.11 6.25
CA SER A 87 -9.00 -3.69 6.56
C SER A 87 -10.41 -3.09 6.72
N ASN A 88 -10.54 -2.08 7.60
CA ASN A 88 -11.85 -1.53 7.94
C ASN A 88 -12.55 -0.89 6.73
N TYR A 89 -11.76 -0.33 5.81
CA TYR A 89 -12.26 0.37 4.62
C TYR A 89 -12.01 -0.40 3.33
N GLY A 90 -11.44 -1.61 3.41
CA GLY A 90 -11.14 -2.46 2.27
C GLY A 90 -9.88 -2.04 1.50
N THR A 91 -9.31 -3.04 0.84
CA THR A 91 -8.36 -2.85 -0.26
C THR A 91 -9.09 -3.04 -1.59
N PHE A 92 -8.81 -2.18 -2.57
CA PHE A 92 -9.39 -2.28 -3.91
C PHE A 92 -8.28 -2.35 -4.96
N VAL A 93 -8.52 -3.11 -6.03
CA VAL A 93 -7.69 -3.11 -7.24
C VAL A 93 -8.59 -2.86 -8.43
N ASN A 94 -8.29 -1.84 -9.23
CA ASN A 94 -9.10 -1.42 -10.38
C ASN A 94 -10.58 -1.25 -10.03
N GLU A 95 -10.85 -0.54 -8.92
CA GLU A 95 -12.19 -0.28 -8.36
C GLU A 95 -12.92 -1.51 -7.77
N ALA A 96 -12.42 -2.72 -7.99
CA ALA A 96 -12.94 -3.94 -7.39
C ALA A 96 -12.39 -4.14 -5.98
N ARG A 97 -13.28 -4.30 -4.99
CA ARG A 97 -12.88 -4.61 -3.61
C ARG A 97 -12.37 -6.05 -3.53
N LEU A 98 -11.20 -6.23 -2.91
CA LEU A 98 -10.67 -7.56 -2.67
C LEU A 98 -11.46 -8.28 -1.56
N GLU A 99 -11.62 -9.60 -1.71
CA GLU A 99 -12.04 -10.46 -0.62
C GLU A 99 -10.91 -10.58 0.40
N VAL A 100 -11.28 -10.66 1.68
CA VAL A 100 -10.33 -10.76 2.79
C VAL A 100 -9.50 -12.05 2.64
N PHE A 101 -8.18 -11.94 2.77
CA PHE A 101 -7.20 -13.02 2.59
C PHE A 101 -7.17 -13.71 1.22
N LYS A 102 -7.93 -13.19 0.25
CA LYS A 102 -7.85 -13.70 -1.12
C LYS A 102 -6.72 -13.00 -1.85
N GLN A 103 -5.80 -13.79 -2.37
CA GLN A 103 -4.69 -13.27 -3.16
C GLN A 103 -5.19 -12.80 -4.52
N TYR A 104 -4.82 -11.58 -4.89
CA TYR A 104 -5.01 -11.02 -6.20
C TYR A 104 -3.65 -10.90 -6.89
N LEU A 105 -3.51 -11.48 -8.07
CA LEU A 105 -2.30 -11.34 -8.89
C LEU A 105 -2.25 -9.92 -9.47
N LEU A 106 -1.24 -9.15 -9.09
CA LEU A 106 -1.04 -7.81 -9.62
C LEU A 106 -0.57 -7.88 -11.07
N GLN A 107 -1.13 -6.98 -11.88
CA GLN A 107 -0.74 -6.74 -13.26
C GLN A 107 -0.20 -5.32 -13.40
N ASN A 108 0.72 -5.15 -14.35
CA ASN A 108 1.29 -3.83 -14.62
C ASN A 108 0.18 -2.79 -14.87
N ASN A 109 0.31 -1.63 -14.22
CA ASN A 109 -0.63 -0.50 -14.20
C ASN A 109 -1.90 -0.68 -13.35
N ASP A 110 -1.99 -1.73 -12.54
CA ASP A 110 -3.09 -1.89 -11.60
C ASP A 110 -3.18 -0.70 -10.63
N LYS A 111 -4.40 -0.18 -10.46
CA LYS A 111 -4.68 0.89 -9.50
C LYS A 111 -5.12 0.28 -8.18
N ILE A 112 -4.29 0.43 -7.17
CA ILE A 112 -4.55 -0.09 -5.82
C ILE A 112 -5.04 1.05 -4.93
N LYS A 113 -6.02 0.75 -4.08
CA LYS A 113 -6.57 1.70 -3.11
C LYS A 113 -6.64 1.08 -1.72
N PHE A 114 -6.02 1.75 -0.75
CA PHE A 114 -6.03 1.42 0.68
C PHE A 114 -6.91 2.43 1.42
N GLY A 115 -8.18 2.09 1.66
CA GLY A 115 -9.15 3.09 2.11
C GLY A 115 -9.23 4.27 1.12
N PRO A 116 -8.88 5.51 1.48
CA PRO A 116 -8.89 6.67 0.56
C PRO A 116 -7.56 6.87 -0.20
N ILE A 117 -6.52 6.10 0.10
CA ILE A 117 -5.17 6.32 -0.46
C ILE A 117 -4.96 5.45 -1.70
N ASN A 118 -4.62 6.07 -2.82
CA ASN A 118 -4.41 5.38 -4.10
C ASN A 118 -2.92 5.25 -4.47
N CYS A 119 -2.55 4.15 -5.09
CA CYS A 119 -1.27 4.00 -5.78
C CYS A 119 -1.45 3.17 -7.06
N ALA A 120 -0.46 3.22 -7.93
CA ALA A 120 -0.38 2.34 -9.09
C ALA A 120 0.73 1.31 -8.87
N PHE A 121 0.47 0.05 -9.21
CA PHE A 121 1.51 -0.95 -9.36
C PHE A 121 2.08 -0.84 -10.77
N VAL A 122 3.40 -0.72 -10.87
CA VAL A 122 4.12 -0.66 -12.14
C VAL A 122 5.19 -1.73 -12.12
N GLU A 123 5.10 -2.65 -13.07
CA GLU A 123 6.11 -3.67 -13.30
C GLU A 123 6.78 -3.34 -14.63
N GLY A 124 8.01 -2.84 -14.56
CA GLY A 124 8.83 -2.66 -15.75
C GLY A 124 9.26 -4.02 -16.27
N THR A 125 8.77 -4.41 -17.44
CA THR A 125 9.48 -5.33 -18.33
C THR A 125 10.74 -4.60 -18.79
N GLU A 126 11.89 -4.98 -18.24
CA GLU A 126 13.15 -4.73 -18.94
C GLU A 126 13.07 -5.60 -20.21
N GLU A 127 12.72 -4.99 -21.34
CA GLU A 127 13.00 -5.52 -22.68
C GLU A 127 14.48 -5.34 -23.00
#